data_AF-A0A7Y5RLS2-F1
#
_entry.id   AF-A0A7Y5RLS2-F1
#
_cell.length_a   1.000
_cell.length_b   1.000
_cell.length_c   1.000
_cell.angle_alpha   90.00
_cell.angle_beta   90.00
_cell.angle_gamma   90.00
#
_symmetry.space_group_name_H-M   'P 1'
#
loop_
_entity.id
_entity.type
_entity.pdbx_description
1 polymer ?
#
loop_
_entity_poly.entity_id
_entity_poly.type
_entity_poly.pdbx_seq_one_letter_code
_entity_poly.pdbx_strand_id
1 'polypeptide(L)'
;MSEDLPRRSRIPDGSSASGVDCPRGGVLAPQPYACPVSTTTAPGDTLIQPSTAEAVRIGVLAVQGDVREHLAALTALGAEATTVRRPAEVELVDGLVIPGGESTVMDKLVRAFDLREPLLRRIAEGMPAYGSCAGMIMLADRLVDARPDQQTLGGLDVTVRRNA
;
A
#
# COMPACT_ATOMS: atom_id res chain seq x y z
N MET A 1 2.40 -48.87 10.26
CA MET A 1 1.24 -48.93 9.35
C MET A 1 0.28 -47.86 9.86
N SER A 2 0.48 -46.62 9.44
CA SER A 2 -0.29 -45.94 8.38
C SER A 2 -1.63 -45.44 8.92
N GLU A 3 -1.65 -44.18 9.36
CA GLU A 3 -2.88 -43.44 9.64
C GLU A 3 -3.09 -42.35 8.59
N ASP A 4 -4.36 -42.23 8.23
CA ASP A 4 -4.99 -41.49 7.14
C ASP A 4 -4.67 -39.98 7.08
N LEU A 5 -4.40 -39.49 5.87
CA LEU A 5 -4.44 -38.08 5.50
C LEU A 5 -5.61 -37.84 4.52
N PRO A 6 -6.48 -36.83 4.73
CA PRO A 6 -7.55 -36.53 3.79
C PRO A 6 -7.01 -35.93 2.48
N ARG A 7 -7.51 -36.48 1.36
CA ARG A 7 -7.13 -36.16 -0.02
C ARG A 7 -7.42 -34.70 -0.37
N ARG A 8 -6.40 -33.99 -0.86
CA ARG A 8 -6.52 -32.67 -1.51
C ARG A 8 -7.41 -32.78 -2.75
N SER A 9 -8.46 -31.98 -2.81
CA SER A 9 -9.27 -31.77 -4.02
C SER A 9 -8.41 -31.07 -5.09
N ARG A 10 -8.25 -31.72 -6.26
CA ARG A 10 -7.63 -31.15 -7.46
C ARG A 10 -8.45 -29.96 -7.96
N ILE A 11 -7.78 -28.85 -8.21
CA ILE A 11 -8.29 -27.77 -9.05
C ILE A 11 -8.21 -28.27 -10.51
N PRO A 12 -9.29 -28.25 -11.31
CA PRO A 12 -9.21 -28.61 -12.71
C PRO A 12 -8.58 -27.50 -13.55
N ASP A 13 -7.58 -27.88 -14.36
CA ASP A 13 -6.94 -27.00 -15.35
C ASP A 13 -7.92 -26.72 -16.49
N GLY A 14 -8.35 -25.47 -16.60
CA GLY A 14 -9.17 -24.98 -17.71
C GLY A 14 -8.36 -24.83 -18.99
N SER A 15 -8.15 -25.93 -19.72
CA SER A 15 -7.70 -25.89 -21.11
C SER A 15 -8.82 -26.33 -22.06
N SER A 16 -9.51 -25.35 -22.63
CA SER A 16 -10.10 -25.44 -23.98
C SER A 16 -10.74 -24.11 -24.37
N ALA A 17 -9.96 -23.24 -25.01
CA ALA A 17 -10.50 -22.24 -25.92
C ALA A 17 -9.57 -22.17 -27.12
N SER A 18 -9.86 -23.05 -28.08
CA SER A 18 -9.34 -23.03 -29.43
C SER A 18 -9.77 -21.77 -30.17
N GLY A 19 -8.83 -21.13 -30.86
CA GLY A 19 -9.10 -20.35 -32.06
C GLY A 19 -9.24 -18.84 -31.85
N VAL A 20 -8.11 -18.12 -31.86
CA VAL A 20 -8.05 -16.80 -32.50
C VAL A 20 -6.74 -16.69 -33.26
N ASP A 21 -6.88 -16.64 -34.58
CA ASP A 21 -5.84 -16.37 -35.57
C ASP A 21 -5.29 -14.93 -35.35
N CYS A 22 -3.96 -14.78 -35.29
CA CYS A 22 -3.32 -13.52 -34.96
C CYS A 22 -2.68 -12.93 -36.23
N PRO A 23 -3.28 -11.90 -36.86
CA PRO A 23 -2.72 -11.32 -38.07
C PRO A 23 -1.47 -10.50 -37.71
N ARG A 24 -0.34 -10.87 -38.33
CA ARG A 24 0.89 -10.09 -38.29
C ARG A 24 0.73 -8.85 -39.17
N GLY A 25 1.01 -7.67 -38.59
CA GLY A 25 1.37 -6.46 -39.33
C GLY A 25 0.38 -5.31 -39.20
N GLY A 26 0.72 -4.34 -38.34
CA GLY A 26 0.05 -3.05 -38.26
C GLY A 26 0.54 -2.26 -37.05
N VAL A 27 1.40 -1.27 -37.29
CA VAL A 27 1.82 -0.30 -36.27
C VAL A 27 0.60 0.55 -35.91
N LEU A 28 0.10 0.42 -34.67
CA LEU A 28 -0.91 1.34 -34.12
C LEU A 28 -0.43 1.85 -32.76
N ALA A 29 -0.28 3.17 -32.67
CA ALA A 29 0.11 3.88 -31.46
C ALA A 29 -0.89 3.62 -30.31
N PRO A 30 -0.44 3.57 -29.04
CA PRO A 30 -1.35 3.45 -27.91
C PRO A 30 -2.00 4.81 -27.63
N GLN A 31 -3.31 4.90 -27.82
CA GLN A 31 -4.16 5.99 -27.33
C GLN A 31 -5.34 5.35 -26.59
N PRO A 32 -5.85 6.05 -25.58
CA PRO A 32 -5.78 5.65 -24.20
C PRO A 32 -7.10 5.06 -23.76
N TYR A 33 -7.08 4.37 -22.63
CA TYR A 33 -8.26 3.94 -21.89
C TYR A 33 -9.01 5.20 -21.39
N ALA A 34 -9.70 5.87 -22.30
CA ALA A 34 -10.65 6.92 -21.98
C ALA A 34 -11.99 6.25 -21.66
N CYS A 35 -12.28 6.13 -20.37
CA CYS A 35 -13.63 5.88 -19.91
C CYS A 35 -14.46 7.15 -20.18
N PRO A 36 -15.59 7.09 -20.90
CA PRO A 36 -16.42 8.26 -21.10
C PRO A 36 -17.14 8.59 -19.79
N VAL A 37 -16.63 9.58 -19.05
CA VAL A 37 -17.35 10.14 -17.90
C VAL A 37 -18.57 10.91 -18.41
N SER A 38 -19.74 10.28 -18.33
CA SER A 38 -21.01 10.96 -18.53
C SER A 38 -21.29 11.81 -17.29
N THR A 39 -21.22 13.14 -17.42
CA THR A 39 -21.62 14.08 -16.37
C THR A 39 -23.15 14.18 -16.34
N THR A 40 -23.77 13.39 -15.48
CA THR A 40 -25.10 13.71 -14.93
C THR A 40 -24.94 13.82 -13.42
N THR A 41 -24.78 15.06 -12.95
CA THR A 41 -24.71 15.37 -11.52
C THR A 41 -26.09 15.20 -10.91
N ALA A 42 -26.24 14.24 -10.01
CA ALA A 42 -27.38 14.16 -9.10
C ALA A 42 -27.25 15.27 -8.02
N PRO A 43 -28.35 15.87 -7.55
CA PRO A 43 -28.30 16.79 -6.41
C PRO A 43 -27.95 16.00 -5.14
N GLY A 44 -26.66 16.00 -4.78
CA GLY A 44 -26.14 15.26 -3.63
C GLY A 44 -24.66 14.88 -3.74
N ASP A 45 -24.11 14.84 -4.95
CA ASP A 45 -22.67 14.63 -5.15
C ASP A 45 -21.93 15.93 -4.83
N THR A 46 -21.54 16.09 -3.56
CA THR A 46 -20.49 17.03 -3.21
C THR A 46 -19.22 16.48 -3.85
N LEU A 47 -18.96 16.91 -5.09
CA LEU A 47 -17.66 16.79 -5.71
C LEU A 47 -16.65 17.29 -4.68
N ILE A 48 -15.69 16.45 -4.30
CA ILE A 48 -14.47 16.90 -3.65
C ILE A 48 -13.78 17.78 -4.69
N GLN A 49 -14.21 19.03 -4.78
CA GLN A 49 -13.46 20.05 -5.49
C GLN A 49 -12.18 20.20 -4.68
N PRO A 50 -10.98 20.08 -5.27
CA PRO A 50 -9.78 20.47 -4.58
C PRO A 50 -9.96 21.96 -4.27
N SER A 51 -10.32 22.25 -3.02
CA SER A 51 -10.30 23.62 -2.52
C SER A 51 -8.88 24.15 -2.73
N THR A 52 -8.71 25.46 -2.76
CA THR A 52 -7.42 26.15 -2.86
C THR A 52 -6.51 25.82 -1.67
N ALA A 53 -6.07 24.58 -1.59
CA ALA A 53 -5.49 23.94 -0.43
C ALA A 53 -3.98 24.08 -0.52
N GLU A 54 -3.37 24.40 0.62
CA GLU A 54 -1.98 24.12 0.89
C GLU A 54 -1.61 22.74 0.31
N ALA A 55 -0.49 22.65 -0.40
CA ALA A 55 -0.11 21.41 -1.08
C ALA A 55 -0.05 20.27 -0.06
N VAL A 56 -0.90 19.25 -0.25
CA VAL A 56 -0.98 18.09 0.66
C VAL A 56 0.39 17.41 0.69
N ARG A 57 1.00 17.37 1.86
CA ARG A 57 2.34 16.79 2.05
C ARG A 57 2.22 15.34 2.47
N ILE A 58 2.73 14.45 1.63
CA ILE A 58 2.73 13.01 1.88
C ILE A 58 4.14 12.55 2.27
N GLY A 59 4.27 11.99 3.47
CA GLY A 59 5.50 11.40 3.95
C GLY A 59 5.67 9.95 3.48
N VAL A 60 6.82 9.58 2.96
CA VAL A 60 7.20 8.18 2.69
C VAL A 60 8.20 7.76 3.75
N LEU A 61 7.88 6.72 4.53
CA LEU A 61 8.77 6.18 5.55
C LEU A 61 10.05 5.65 4.89
N ALA A 62 11.18 6.27 5.22
CA ALA A 62 12.45 6.07 4.51
C ALA A 62 13.53 5.43 5.40
N VAL A 63 13.15 4.49 6.26
CA VAL A 63 14.08 3.69 7.07
C VAL A 63 14.67 2.51 6.28
N GLN A 64 13.86 1.88 5.43
CA GLN A 64 14.22 0.79 4.51
C GLN A 64 13.09 0.64 3.48
N GLY A 65 13.41 0.11 2.30
CA GLY A 65 12.39 -0.31 1.33
C GLY A 65 12.43 0.40 -0.01
N ASP A 66 11.37 0.21 -0.79
CA ASP A 66 11.18 0.75 -2.15
C ASP A 66 10.73 2.22 -2.12
N VAL A 67 11.48 3.06 -1.39
CA VAL A 67 11.13 4.46 -1.08
C VAL A 67 11.06 5.32 -2.34
N ARG A 68 12.03 5.14 -3.24
CA ARG A 68 12.19 5.97 -4.44
C ARG A 68 10.99 5.81 -5.38
N GLU A 69 10.51 4.58 -5.53
CA GLU A 69 9.38 4.21 -6.37
C GLU A 69 8.09 4.86 -5.87
N HIS A 70 7.87 4.88 -4.54
CA HIS A 70 6.74 5.58 -3.93
C HIS A 70 6.83 7.10 -4.07
N LEU A 71 8.01 7.71 -3.85
CA LEU A 71 8.20 9.14 -4.05
C LEU A 71 7.91 9.56 -5.50
N ALA A 72 8.40 8.78 -6.47
CA ALA A 72 8.18 9.04 -7.89
C ALA A 72 6.69 8.94 -8.25
N ALA A 73 5.99 7.91 -7.75
CA ALA A 73 4.56 7.73 -7.98
C ALA A 73 3.73 8.90 -7.39
N LEU A 74 4.00 9.29 -6.15
CA LEU A 74 3.29 10.40 -5.48
C LEU A 74 3.54 11.74 -6.19
N THR A 75 4.78 12.01 -6.58
CA THR A 75 5.14 13.22 -7.32
C THR A 75 4.45 13.26 -8.68
N ALA A 76 4.37 12.13 -9.39
CA ALA A 76 3.66 12.02 -10.66
C ALA A 76 2.15 12.28 -10.54
N LEU A 77 1.57 12.04 -9.36
CA LEU A 77 0.17 12.34 -9.03
C LEU A 77 -0.04 13.79 -8.54
N GLY A 78 1.02 14.60 -8.44
CA GLY A 78 0.96 16.01 -8.06
C GLY A 78 1.00 16.27 -6.55
N ALA A 79 1.30 15.27 -5.72
CA ALA A 79 1.47 15.44 -4.27
C ALA A 79 2.86 15.98 -3.91
N GLU A 80 2.97 16.71 -2.81
CA GLU A 80 4.28 17.08 -2.24
C GLU A 80 4.82 15.89 -1.44
N ALA A 81 5.66 15.07 -2.07
CA ALA A 81 6.20 13.86 -1.46
C ALA A 81 7.53 14.14 -0.73
N THR A 82 7.62 13.80 0.55
CA THR A 82 8.85 13.93 1.35
C THR A 82 9.24 12.61 2.02
N THR A 83 10.50 12.46 2.38
CA THR A 83 10.95 11.29 3.16
C THR A 83 10.77 11.53 4.66
N VAL A 84 10.37 10.49 5.38
CA VAL A 84 10.26 10.50 6.85
C VAL A 84 11.26 9.50 7.44
N ARG A 85 12.22 10.02 8.20
CA ARG A 85 13.31 9.32 8.89
C ARG A 85 13.49 9.76 10.34
N ARG A 86 12.91 10.90 10.72
CA ARG A 86 13.02 11.48 12.06
C ARG A 86 11.65 11.80 12.65
N PRO A 87 11.48 11.75 13.97
CA PRO A 87 10.21 12.08 14.64
C PRO A 87 9.63 13.44 14.22
N ALA A 88 10.48 14.47 14.13
CA ALA A 88 10.05 15.81 13.73
C ALA A 88 9.44 15.86 12.31
N GLU A 89 9.81 14.94 11.42
CA GLU A 89 9.26 14.89 10.05
C GLU A 89 7.88 14.25 10.02
N VAL A 90 7.54 13.40 11.00
CA VAL A 90 6.20 12.78 11.13
C VAL A 90 5.13 13.85 11.41
N GLU A 91 5.51 14.91 12.12
CA GLU A 91 4.60 16.02 12.45
C GLU A 91 4.33 16.96 11.27
N LEU A 92 5.16 16.91 10.24
CA LEU A 92 5.12 17.85 9.11
C LEU A 92 4.29 17.34 7.93
N VAL A 93 3.86 16.08 7.95
CA VAL A 93 3.19 15.40 6.83
C VAL A 93 1.72 15.18 7.14
N ASP A 94 0.85 15.37 6.16
CA ASP A 94 -0.60 15.20 6.29
C ASP A 94 -1.01 13.73 6.20
N GLY A 95 -0.21 12.92 5.51
CA GLY A 95 -0.43 11.48 5.35
C GLY A 95 0.89 10.73 5.27
N LEU A 96 0.82 9.42 5.50
CA LEU A 96 1.99 8.55 5.56
C LEU A 96 1.87 7.36 4.60
N VAL A 97 2.93 7.13 3.84
CA VAL A 97 3.14 5.92 3.05
C VAL A 97 4.23 5.08 3.69
N ILE A 98 3.92 3.81 3.95
CA ILE A 98 4.87 2.81 4.43
C ILE A 98 5.17 1.87 3.24
N PRO A 99 6.39 1.93 2.69
CA PRO A 99 6.74 1.21 1.48
C PRO A 99 6.86 -0.31 1.71
N GLY A 100 7.04 -1.05 0.61
CA GLY A 100 7.45 -2.45 0.66
C GLY A 100 8.88 -2.60 1.18
N GLY A 101 9.25 -3.82 1.58
CA GLY A 101 10.56 -4.09 2.19
C GLY A 101 10.53 -5.35 3.05
N GLU A 102 11.34 -5.35 4.11
CA GLU A 102 11.32 -6.41 5.10
C GLU A 102 10.74 -5.88 6.42
N SER A 103 9.51 -6.31 6.73
CA SER A 103 8.73 -5.79 7.86
C SER A 103 9.40 -5.91 9.22
N THR A 104 10.22 -6.94 9.46
CA THR A 104 10.91 -7.13 10.77
C THR A 104 12.10 -6.19 10.93
N VAL A 105 12.81 -5.89 9.85
CA VAL A 105 13.89 -4.89 9.80
C VAL A 105 13.27 -3.50 9.94
N MET A 106 12.17 -3.24 9.23
CA MET A 106 11.45 -1.97 9.34
C MET A 106 11.00 -1.69 10.77
N ASP A 107 10.37 -2.64 11.47
CA ASP A 107 10.02 -2.51 12.89
C ASP A 107 11.23 -2.16 13.76
N LYS A 108 12.33 -2.91 13.61
CA LYS A 108 13.57 -2.67 14.36
C LYS A 108 14.13 -1.27 14.12
N LEU A 109 14.13 -0.80 12.88
CA LEU A 109 14.63 0.54 12.54
C LEU A 109 13.69 1.65 13.03
N VAL A 110 12.38 1.48 12.89
CA VAL A 110 11.38 2.43 13.42
C VAL A 110 11.54 2.61 14.93
N ARG A 111 11.82 1.53 15.65
CA ARG A 111 12.13 1.58 17.09
C ARG A 111 13.49 2.20 17.38
N ALA A 112 14.52 1.85 16.61
CA ALA A 112 15.87 2.38 16.81
C ALA A 112 16.00 3.88 16.52
N PHE A 113 15.12 4.44 15.68
CA PHE A 113 15.07 5.87 15.35
C PHE A 113 13.99 6.64 16.11
N ASP A 114 13.41 6.05 17.16
CA ASP A 114 12.36 6.65 18.00
C ASP A 114 11.12 7.12 17.20
N LEU A 115 10.87 6.51 16.04
CA LEU A 115 9.76 6.84 15.14
C LEU A 115 8.45 6.16 15.57
N ARG A 116 8.53 5.07 16.34
CA ARG A 116 7.35 4.25 16.67
C ARG A 116 6.25 5.05 17.37
N GLU A 117 6.60 5.75 18.44
CA GLU A 117 5.62 6.47 19.27
C GLU A 117 4.95 7.63 18.51
N PRO A 118 5.69 8.50 17.79
CA PRO A 118 5.08 9.52 16.93
C PRO A 118 4.13 8.94 15.88
N LEU A 119 4.53 7.83 15.23
CA LEU A 119 3.71 7.19 14.20
C LEU A 119 2.42 6.60 14.77
N LEU A 120 2.51 5.85 15.87
CA LEU A 120 1.35 5.30 16.58
C LEU A 120 0.35 6.40 16.95
N ARG A 121 0.86 7.47 17.57
CA ARG A 121 0.04 8.61 17.99
C ARG A 121 -0.68 9.24 16.81
N ARG A 122 0.05 9.57 15.74
CA ARG A 122 -0.52 10.24 14.56
C ARG A 122 -1.54 9.37 13.83
N ILE A 123 -1.29 8.07 13.71
CA ILE A 123 -2.24 7.10 13.13
C ILE A 123 -3.51 7.04 14.00
N ALA A 124 -3.37 6.96 15.33
CA ALA A 124 -4.50 6.95 16.26
C ALA A 124 -5.30 8.27 16.25
N GLU A 125 -4.64 9.41 15.98
CA GLU A 125 -5.26 10.72 15.80
C GLU A 125 -5.99 10.86 14.44
N GLY A 126 -5.90 9.86 13.56
CA GLY A 126 -6.62 9.82 12.28
C GLY A 126 -5.79 10.24 11.07
N MET A 127 -4.45 10.29 11.18
CA MET A 127 -3.58 10.50 10.02
C MET A 127 -3.79 9.39 8.98
N PRO A 128 -4.12 9.70 7.72
CA PRO A 128 -4.22 8.71 6.66
C PRO A 128 -2.91 7.98 6.45
N ALA A 129 -2.94 6.65 6.52
CA ALA A 129 -1.79 5.79 6.32
C ALA A 129 -2.04 4.78 5.21
N TYR A 130 -1.06 4.62 4.32
CA TYR A 130 -1.08 3.64 3.24
C TYR A 130 0.13 2.71 3.35
N GLY A 131 -0.12 1.41 3.47
CA GLY A 131 0.93 0.39 3.56
C GLY A 131 0.95 -0.51 2.33
N SER A 132 2.07 -0.56 1.61
CA SER A 132 2.25 -1.51 0.50
C SER A 132 3.08 -2.71 0.94
N CYS A 133 2.63 -3.94 0.68
CA CYS A 133 3.35 -5.18 1.01
C CYS A 133 3.78 -5.25 2.49
N ALA A 134 5.08 -5.07 2.79
CA ALA A 134 5.58 -4.99 4.16
C ALA A 134 4.94 -3.86 4.97
N GLY A 135 4.60 -2.74 4.34
CA GLY A 135 3.86 -1.66 5.00
C GLY A 135 2.47 -2.07 5.47
N MET A 136 1.79 -2.98 4.77
CA MET A 136 0.51 -3.54 5.23
C MET A 136 0.72 -4.40 6.48
N ILE A 137 1.79 -5.19 6.54
CA ILE A 137 2.16 -5.95 7.73
C ILE A 137 2.43 -5.00 8.91
N MET A 138 3.10 -3.86 8.67
CA MET A 138 3.35 -2.85 9.69
C MET A 138 2.07 -2.19 10.22
N LEU A 139 1.02 -2.01 9.40
CA LEU A 139 -0.23 -1.36 9.79
C LEU A 139 -1.31 -2.32 10.33
N ALA A 140 -1.09 -3.63 10.25
CA ALA A 140 -2.08 -4.60 10.71
C ALA A 140 -2.16 -4.65 12.25
N ASP A 141 -3.39 -4.69 12.77
CA ASP A 141 -3.63 -4.89 14.20
C ASP A 141 -3.28 -6.32 14.65
N ARG A 142 -3.38 -7.30 13.74
CA ARG A 142 -3.14 -8.71 14.04
C ARG A 142 -2.26 -9.36 12.98
N LEU A 143 -1.24 -10.10 13.43
CA LEU A 143 -0.37 -10.88 12.56
C LEU A 143 -0.47 -12.38 12.86
N VAL A 144 -0.58 -13.18 11.80
CA VAL A 144 -0.46 -14.65 11.87
C VAL A 144 0.97 -15.04 11.53
N ASP A 145 1.53 -15.97 12.30
CA ASP A 145 2.90 -16.45 12.14
C ASP A 145 3.95 -15.32 12.30
N ALA A 146 3.65 -14.36 13.19
CA ALA A 146 4.56 -13.29 13.55
C ALA A 146 5.81 -13.82 14.26
N ARG A 147 6.95 -13.14 14.06
CA ARG A 147 8.11 -13.39 14.93
C ARG A 147 7.79 -12.87 16.34
N PRO A 148 8.29 -13.51 17.41
CA PRO A 148 7.96 -13.12 18.78
C PRO A 148 8.32 -11.67 19.13
N ASP A 149 9.30 -11.08 18.43
CA ASP A 149 9.83 -9.75 18.64
C ASP A 149 9.23 -8.68 17.72
N GLN A 150 8.42 -9.07 16.72
CA GLN A 150 7.89 -8.15 15.72
C GLN A 150 6.71 -7.38 16.26
N GLN A 151 6.80 -6.06 16.22
CA GLN A 151 5.72 -5.15 16.57
C GLN A 151 5.10 -4.54 15.31
N THR A 152 3.85 -4.09 15.42
CA THR A 152 3.14 -3.33 14.39
C THR A 152 2.83 -1.93 14.90
N LEU A 153 2.54 -1.04 13.97
CA LEU A 153 1.98 0.29 14.21
C LEU A 153 0.46 0.25 14.35
N GLY A 154 -0.20 -0.79 13.83
CA GLY A 154 -1.66 -0.89 13.82
C GLY A 154 -2.31 0.21 12.96
N GLY A 155 -3.62 0.34 13.13
CA GLY A 155 -4.44 1.32 12.40
C GLY A 155 -5.27 0.70 11.27
N LEU A 156 -5.08 -0.59 10.99
CA LEU A 156 -5.96 -1.38 10.15
C LEU A 156 -6.48 -2.59 10.95
N ASP A 157 -7.80 -2.64 11.15
CA ASP A 157 -8.50 -3.76 11.80
C ASP A 157 -8.55 -5.00 10.89
N VAL A 158 -7.38 -5.55 10.61
CA VAL A 158 -7.16 -6.68 9.73
C VAL A 158 -6.18 -7.67 10.34
N THR A 159 -6.32 -8.93 9.93
CA THR A 159 -5.38 -9.99 10.28
C THR A 159 -4.54 -10.32 9.05
N VAL A 160 -3.22 -10.11 9.13
CA VAL A 160 -2.30 -10.37 8.02
C VAL A 160 -1.42 -11.57 8.32
N ARG A 161 -1.32 -12.50 7.37
CA ARG A 161 -0.32 -13.58 7.39
C ARG A 161 0.87 -13.17 6.55
N ARG A 162 2.08 -13.30 7.09
CA ARG A 162 3.32 -13.04 6.34
C ARG A 162 3.51 -14.10 5.26
N ASN A 163 3.97 -13.68 4.08
CA ASN A 163 4.42 -14.60 3.04
C ASN A 163 5.86 -15.02 3.39
N ALA A 164 6.01 -16.14 4.09
CA ALA A 164 7.29 -16.70 4.53
C ALA A 164 7.58 -18.00 3.78
#